data_AF-A0A9Q3KBA2-F1
#
_entry.id   AF-A0A9Q3KBA2-F1
#
_cell.length_a   1.000
_cell.length_b   1.000
_cell.length_c   1.000
_cell.angle_alpha   90.00
_cell.angle_beta   90.00
_cell.angle_gamma   90.00
#
_symmetry.space_group_name_H-M   'P 1'
#
loop_
_entity.id
_entity.type
_entity.pdbx_description
1 polymer ?
#
loop_
_entity_poly.entity_id
_entity_poly.type
_entity_poly.pdbx_seq_one_letter_code
_entity_poly.pdbx_strand_id
1 'polypeptide(L)'
;MEDIQSRSQDILDIRGHLSEEIINKIKKRLNEVVVPEGSCHIPSGIGTEQNGKLKANEWLVLFSIYLPLTILDIFWDLGPNNNVLLINISALIQCTQIAGA
;
A
#
# COMPACT_ATOMS: atom_id res chain seq x y z
N MET A 1 -8.38 -23.06 18.78
CA MET A 1 -8.96 -21.71 18.78
C MET A 1 -7.80 -20.81 19.16
N GLU A 2 -6.95 -20.49 18.19
CA GLU A 2 -5.71 -19.76 18.40
C GLU A 2 -5.99 -18.26 18.42
N ASP A 3 -5.33 -17.58 19.35
CA ASP A 3 -5.54 -16.19 19.76
C ASP A 3 -5.49 -15.17 18.62
N ILE A 4 -6.60 -14.44 18.47
CA ILE A 4 -6.74 -13.27 17.58
C ILE A 4 -5.82 -12.12 18.02
N GLN A 5 -5.44 -12.06 19.30
CA GLN A 5 -4.56 -11.04 19.85
C GLN A 5 -3.10 -11.20 19.37
N SER A 6 -2.69 -12.41 18.97
CA SER A 6 -1.31 -12.71 18.55
C SER A 6 -0.98 -12.20 17.14
N ARG A 7 -1.98 -11.89 16.31
CA ARG A 7 -1.79 -11.50 14.89
C ARG A 7 -1.60 -10.00 14.65
N SER A 8 -1.86 -9.15 15.66
CA SER A 8 -1.68 -7.70 15.53
C SER A 8 -0.22 -7.24 15.69
N GLN A 9 0.67 -8.10 16.19
CA GLN A 9 2.10 -7.82 16.32
C GLN A 9 2.93 -8.13 15.07
N ASP A 10 2.31 -8.64 14.00
CA ASP A 10 3.01 -9.05 12.76
C ASP A 10 3.00 -7.97 11.66
N ILE A 11 2.24 -6.88 11.84
CA ILE A 11 2.07 -5.83 10.81
C ILE A 11 3.23 -4.84 10.82
N LEU A 12 3.72 -4.51 12.01
CA LEU A 12 4.77 -3.54 12.21
C LEU A 12 5.99 -4.22 12.82
N ASP A 13 7.18 -3.87 12.35
CA ASP A 13 8.44 -4.27 12.97
C ASP A 13 8.65 -3.57 14.32
N ILE A 14 9.72 -3.96 15.02
CA ILE A 14 10.10 -3.37 16.31
C ILE A 14 10.37 -1.86 16.27
N ARG A 15 10.49 -1.26 15.08
CA ARG A 15 10.69 0.17 14.84
C ARG A 15 9.40 0.91 14.45
N GLY A 16 8.28 0.19 14.37
CA GLY A 16 7.00 0.75 13.94
C GLY A 16 6.89 0.94 12.42
N HIS A 17 7.77 0.33 11.63
CA HIS A 17 7.67 0.28 10.17
C HIS A 17 6.85 -0.94 9.73
N LEU A 18 6.30 -0.92 8.51
CA LEU A 18 5.66 -2.11 7.95
C LEU A 18 6.65 -3.28 7.91
N SER A 19 6.22 -4.46 8.36
CA SER A 19 7.04 -5.67 8.27
C SER A 19 7.31 -6.04 6.81
N GLU A 20 8.44 -6.73 6.56
CA GLU A 20 8.80 -7.16 5.20
C GLU A 20 7.74 -8.05 4.55
N GLU A 21 7.05 -8.87 5.35
CA GLU A 21 5.93 -9.68 4.91
C GLU A 21 4.80 -8.82 4.33
N ILE A 22 4.38 -7.79 5.07
CA ILE A 22 3.33 -6.87 4.63
C ILE A 22 3.79 -6.07 3.41
N ILE A 23 5.05 -5.64 3.34
CA ILE A 23 5.60 -4.94 2.17
C ILE A 23 5.55 -5.84 0.93
N ASN A 24 5.93 -7.10 1.06
CA ASN A 24 5.87 -8.05 -0.05
C ASN A 24 4.43 -8.36 -0.46
N LYS A 25 3.51 -8.46 0.51
CA LYS A 25 2.08 -8.60 0.24
C LYS A 25 1.55 -7.40 -0.54
N ILE A 26 1.89 -6.17 -0.13
CA ILE A 26 1.53 -4.94 -0.85
C ILE A 26 2.08 -4.99 -2.28
N LYS A 27 3.38 -5.26 -2.46
CA LYS A 27 4.01 -5.33 -3.80
C LYS A 27 3.32 -6.34 -4.72
N LYS A 28 2.93 -7.50 -4.19
CA LYS A 28 2.18 -8.50 -4.95
C LYS A 28 0.82 -7.97 -5.39
N ARG A 29 0.03 -7.45 -4.43
CA ARG A 29 -1.32 -6.93 -4.67
C ARG A 29 -1.33 -5.71 -5.61
N LEU A 30 -0.31 -4.86 -5.59
CA LEU A 30 -0.18 -3.74 -6.51
C LEU A 30 -0.24 -4.19 -7.98
N ASN A 31 0.32 -5.35 -8.33
CA ASN A 31 0.27 -5.88 -9.70
C ASN A 31 -1.11 -6.46 -10.07
N GLU A 32 -1.97 -6.73 -9.07
CA GLU A 32 -3.32 -7.26 -9.26
C GLU A 32 -4.38 -6.15 -9.37
N VAL A 33 -4.01 -4.88 -9.12
CA VAL A 33 -4.92 -3.75 -9.20
C VAL A 33 -5.37 -3.52 -10.64
N VAL A 34 -6.68 -3.60 -10.85
CA VAL A 34 -7.33 -3.22 -12.11
C VAL A 34 -7.47 -1.71 -12.16
N VAL A 35 -6.92 -1.09 -13.21
CA VAL A 35 -6.92 0.36 -13.40
C VAL A 35 -7.80 0.73 -14.59
N PRO A 36 -8.57 1.84 -14.54
CA PRO A 36 -9.39 2.28 -15.66
C PRO A 36 -8.56 2.52 -16.93
N GLU A 37 -9.11 2.15 -18.09
CA GLU A 37 -8.49 2.44 -19.39
C GLU A 37 -8.20 3.94 -19.56
N GLY A 38 -7.00 4.27 -20.03
CA GLY A 38 -6.53 5.66 -20.20
C GLY A 38 -5.69 6.20 -19.04
N SER A 39 -5.56 5.44 -17.95
CA SER A 39 -4.64 5.76 -16.85
C SER A 39 -3.19 5.41 -17.20
N CYS A 40 -2.22 6.14 -16.66
CA CYS A 40 -0.83 5.71 -16.69
C CYS A 40 -0.66 4.47 -15.81
N HIS A 41 -0.05 3.39 -16.32
CA HIS A 41 0.24 2.22 -15.51
C HIS A 41 1.57 2.40 -14.77
N ILE A 42 1.64 1.86 -13.56
CA ILE A 42 2.92 1.76 -12.85
C ILE A 42 3.78 0.64 -13.45
N PRO A 43 5.12 0.76 -13.45
CA PRO A 43 5.99 -0.31 -13.89
C PRO A 43 5.88 -1.53 -12.96
N SER A 44 5.88 -2.72 -13.56
CA SER A 44 5.88 -4.00 -12.84
C SER A 44 7.18 -4.18 -12.07
N GLY A 45 7.12 -4.43 -10.76
CA GLY A 45 8.31 -4.60 -9.91
C GLY A 45 8.79 -3.31 -9.25
N ILE A 46 7.87 -2.48 -8.75
CA ILE A 46 8.22 -1.28 -7.99
C ILE A 46 9.18 -1.61 -6.84
N GLY A 47 10.21 -0.77 -6.70
CA GLY A 47 11.21 -0.89 -5.64
C GLY A 47 12.31 -1.91 -5.91
N THR A 48 12.37 -2.49 -7.11
CA THR A 48 13.56 -3.22 -7.58
C THR A 48 14.53 -2.27 -8.26
N GLU A 49 15.84 -2.48 -8.09
CA GLU A 49 16.89 -1.66 -8.73
C GLU A 49 16.76 -1.59 -10.26
N GLN A 50 16.23 -2.65 -10.89
CA GLN A 50 16.06 -2.75 -12.34
C GLN A 50 15.03 -1.76 -12.92
N ASN A 51 14.08 -1.28 -12.11
CA ASN A 51 13.00 -0.40 -12.58
C ASN A 51 13.26 1.09 -12.34
N GLY A 52 14.43 1.45 -11.79
CA GLY A 52 14.83 2.83 -11.57
C GLY A 52 13.84 3.61 -10.69
N LYS A 53 13.73 4.91 -10.92
CA LYS A 53 12.82 5.81 -10.20
C LYS A 53 11.50 5.96 -10.96
N LEU A 54 10.40 6.02 -10.22
CA LEU A 54 9.09 6.36 -10.79
C LEU A 54 9.06 7.80 -11.32
N LYS A 55 8.42 7.99 -12.47
CA LYS A 55 8.11 9.30 -13.03
C LYS A 55 7.02 9.97 -12.20
N ALA A 56 6.90 11.30 -12.34
CA ALA A 56 5.92 12.07 -11.56
C ALA A 56 4.47 11.60 -11.74
N ASN A 57 4.08 11.25 -12.97
CA ASN A 57 2.75 10.70 -13.26
C ASN A 57 2.56 9.28 -12.70
N GLU A 58 3.61 8.45 -12.71
CA GLU A 58 3.60 7.10 -12.11
C GLU A 58 3.46 7.19 -10.57
N TRP A 59 4.12 8.16 -9.94
CA TRP A 59 3.94 8.46 -8.51
C TRP A 59 2.50 8.86 -8.20
N LEU A 60 1.92 9.76 -9.00
CA LEU A 60 0.55 10.22 -8.82
C LEU A 60 -0.43 9.04 -8.89
N VAL A 61 -0.28 8.18 -9.90
CA VAL A 61 -1.15 7.01 -10.06
C VAL A 61 -0.93 5.97 -8.96
N LEU A 62 0.31 5.74 -8.55
CA LEU A 62 0.63 4.85 -7.43
C LEU A 62 -0.12 5.28 -6.17
N PHE A 63 -0.02 6.55 -5.79
CA PHE A 63 -0.63 7.05 -4.56
C PHE A 63 -2.14 7.28 -4.65
N SER A 64 -2.67 7.60 -5.83
CA SER A 64 -4.10 7.94 -5.98
C SER A 64 -4.98 6.73 -6.28
N ILE A 65 -4.43 5.66 -6.87
CA ILE A 65 -5.21 4.51 -7.35
C ILE A 65 -4.70 3.20 -6.74
N TYR A 66 -3.43 2.88 -6.98
CA TYR A 66 -2.92 1.54 -6.64
C TYR A 66 -2.80 1.31 -5.13
N LEU A 67 -2.22 2.28 -4.40
CA LEU A 67 -2.01 2.17 -2.96
C LEU A 67 -3.34 2.11 -2.20
N PRO A 68 -4.33 3.01 -2.43
CA PRO A 68 -5.62 2.93 -1.74
C PRO A 68 -6.35 1.60 -1.96
N LEU A 69 -6.40 1.10 -3.20
CA LEU A 69 -7.09 -0.15 -3.53
C LEU A 69 -6.40 -1.37 -2.90
N THR A 70 -5.07 -1.43 -2.98
CA THR A 70 -4.29 -2.51 -2.36
C THR A 70 -4.48 -2.54 -0.85
N ILE A 71 -4.59 -1.38 -0.21
CA ILE A 71 -4.74 -1.28 1.23
C ILE A 71 -6.14 -1.65 1.68
N LEU A 72 -7.17 -1.29 0.91
CA LEU A 72 -8.53 -1.77 1.18
C LEU A 72 -8.60 -3.29 1.16
N ASP A 73 -7.94 -3.93 0.19
CA ASP A 73 -7.85 -5.40 0.11
C ASP A 73 -7.12 -6.00 1.33
N ILE A 74 -5.98 -5.41 1.71
CA ILE A 74 -5.22 -5.86 2.89
C ILE A 74 -5.99 -5.61 4.19
N PHE A 75 -6.69 -4.49 4.32
CA PHE A 75 -7.50 -4.17 5.50
C PHE A 75 -8.64 -5.19 5.66
N TRP A 76 -9.28 -5.55 4.55
CA TRP A 76 -10.31 -6.60 4.53
C TRP A 76 -9.76 -7.94 5.01
N ASP A 77 -8.54 -8.31 4.58
CA ASP A 77 -7.86 -9.53 5.01
C ASP A 77 -7.45 -9.52 6.50
N LEU A 78 -7.10 -8.36 7.06
CA LEU A 78 -6.57 -8.22 8.41
C LEU A 78 -7.66 -8.03 9.49
N GLY A 79 -8.87 -7.66 9.09
CA GLY A 79 -10.01 -7.46 9.98
C GLY A 79 -10.07 -6.08 10.67
N PRO A 80 -11.23 -5.74 11.28
CA PRO A 80 -11.61 -4.37 11.65
C PRO A 80 -10.81 -3.70 12.78
N ASN A 81 -9.84 -4.38 13.39
CA ASN A 81 -9.07 -3.86 14.53
C ASN A 81 -7.80 -3.10 14.13
N ASN A 82 -7.48 -2.96 12.84
CA ASN A 82 -6.24 -2.32 12.38
C ASN A 82 -6.43 -0.84 11.99
N ASN A 83 -7.13 -0.08 12.85
CA ASN A 83 -7.47 1.33 12.63
C ASN A 83 -6.25 2.24 12.45
N VAL A 84 -5.12 1.89 13.09
CA VAL A 84 -3.86 2.65 12.97
C VAL A 84 -3.31 2.62 11.55
N LEU A 85 -3.39 1.46 10.88
CA LEU A 85 -2.93 1.30 9.50
C LEU A 85 -3.75 2.18 8.55
N LEU A 86 -5.07 2.18 8.70
CA LEU A 86 -5.98 3.01 7.91
C LEU A 86 -5.73 4.51 8.13
N ILE A 87 -5.53 4.95 9.38
CA ILE A 87 -5.28 6.36 9.69
C ILE A 87 -3.95 6.83 9.05
N ASN A 88 -2.88 6.06 9.23
CA ASN A 88 -1.56 6.41 8.68
C ASN A 88 -1.58 6.50 7.15
N ILE A 89 -2.31 5.60 6.49
CA ILE A 89 -2.43 5.59 5.04
C ILE A 89 -3.36 6.70 4.54
N SER A 90 -4.48 6.93 5.21
CA SER A 90 -5.38 8.04 4.87
C SER A 90 -4.64 9.37 4.94
N ALA A 91 -3.79 9.56 5.96
CA ALA A 91 -2.92 10.73 6.06
C ALA A 91 -1.92 10.81 4.89
N LEU A 92 -1.32 9.68 4.49
CA LEU A 92 -0.39 9.63 3.35
C LEU A 92 -1.06 9.99 2.01
N ILE A 93 -2.27 9.47 1.77
CA ILE A 93 -3.06 9.78 0.57
C ILE A 93 -3.45 11.26 0.55
N GLN A 94 -3.90 11.81 1.68
CA GLN A 94 -4.24 13.24 1.78
C GLN A 94 -3.03 14.14 1.52
N CYS A 95 -1.85 13.81 2.06
CA CYS A 95 -0.62 14.55 1.82
C CYS A 95 -0.18 14.53 0.34
N THR A 96 -0.43 13.43 -0.37
CA THR A 96 -0.05 13.30 -1.79
C THR A 96 -1.06 13.97 -2.73
N GLN A 97 -2.34 14.05 -2.35
CA GLN A 97 -3.33 14.85 -3.07
C GLN A 97 -3.06 16.35 -2.97
N ILE A 98 -2.51 16.84 -1.85
CA ILE A 98 -2.07 18.24 -1.70
C ILE A 98 -0.88 18.55 -2.64
N ALA A 99 0.05 17.61 -2.81
CA ALA A 99 1.23 17.81 -3.66
C ALA A 99 0.92 17.81 -5.18
N GLY A 100 -0.26 17.35 -5.57
CA GLY A 100 -0.74 17.36 -6.96
C GLY A 100 -1.72 18.49 -7.31
N ALA A 101 -2.06 19.34 -6.34
CA ALA A 101 -2.88 20.55 -6.52
C ALA A 101 -1.99 21.78 -6.76
#